data_AF-A0A2E6QWT2-F1
#
_entry.id   AF-A0A2E6QWT2-F1
#
_cell.length_a   1.000
_cell.length_b   1.000
_cell.length_c   1.000
_cell.angle_alpha   90.00
_cell.angle_beta   90.00
_cell.angle_gamma   90.00
#
_symmetry.space_group_name_H-M   'P 1'
#
loop_
_entity.id
_entity.type
_entity.pdbx_description
1 polymer ?
#
loop_
_entity_poly.entity_id
_entity_poly.type
_entity_poly.pdbx_seq_one_letter_code
_entity_poly.pdbx_strand_id
1 'polypeptide(L)'
;MDFNYIDYMKNYITPLIFMFFFSCSIGQSIDYETQIQPIFSNSCMPCHQGSNPSAGLDLTSYDNVMLGSNSGAVVDIGDYQNSVIWQEVSSGDMPNNIANNNMGIPDLTNNEVELIENWILDLQCMVILCEENYQCVLGECLCINDADTDEVCDESDNCPNTWNPDQTDSDNDGIGDECDSTPLSIDETTRKYEVMKTVNLLGQEVNPETKDNTIIKIYQDGSIEKIKQIK
;
A
#
# COMPACT_ATOMS: atom_id res chain seq x y z
N MET A 1 26.16 -23.39 17.79
CA MET A 1 26.61 -24.19 16.64
C MET A 1 25.50 -25.16 16.32
N ASP A 2 24.92 -24.92 15.15
CA ASP A 2 24.22 -25.86 14.25
C ASP A 2 22.89 -26.48 14.71
N PHE A 3 21.80 -25.79 14.38
CA PHE A 3 20.55 -26.43 14.00
C PHE A 3 20.20 -26.02 12.56
N ASN A 4 20.22 -27.02 11.68
CA ASN A 4 20.09 -26.89 10.23
C ASN A 4 18.69 -26.42 9.82
N TYR A 5 18.63 -25.26 9.17
CA TYR A 5 17.46 -24.67 8.52
C TYR A 5 16.86 -25.54 7.38
N ILE A 6 17.56 -26.61 6.97
CA ILE A 6 17.19 -27.46 5.82
C ILE A 6 16.13 -28.52 6.17
N ASP A 7 15.87 -28.82 7.45
CA ASP A 7 14.86 -29.82 7.83
C ASP A 7 13.43 -29.26 7.98
N TYR A 8 13.25 -27.94 7.99
CA TYR A 8 11.90 -27.33 8.06
C TYR A 8 11.19 -27.29 6.69
N MET A 9 11.92 -27.37 5.58
CA MET A 9 11.37 -27.29 4.22
C MET A 9 10.90 -28.64 3.65
N LYS A 10 11.11 -29.76 4.36
CA LYS A 10 10.84 -31.12 3.84
C LYS A 10 9.45 -31.70 4.16
N ASN A 11 8.64 -31.01 4.97
CA ASN A 11 7.31 -31.51 5.39
C ASN A 11 6.12 -30.82 4.72
N TYR A 12 6.32 -29.93 3.74
CA TYR A 12 5.23 -29.27 3.01
C TYR A 12 5.13 -29.64 1.53
N ILE A 13 5.77 -30.73 1.11
CA ILE A 13 5.65 -31.22 -0.27
C ILE A 13 5.24 -32.69 -0.26
N THR A 14 3.94 -32.94 -0.37
CA THR A 14 3.37 -33.99 -1.24
C THR A 14 1.85 -33.77 -1.42
N PRO A 15 1.27 -34.24 -2.54
CA PRO A 15 0.38 -33.44 -3.36
C PRO A 15 -1.09 -33.84 -3.21
N LEU A 16 -1.99 -32.85 -3.22
CA LEU A 16 -3.43 -33.08 -3.45
C LEU A 16 -3.94 -32.15 -4.53
N ILE A 17 -4.30 -32.82 -5.62
CA ILE A 17 -5.00 -32.35 -6.80
C ILE A 17 -6.37 -31.75 -6.40
N PHE A 18 -6.78 -30.75 -7.19
CA PHE A 18 -8.14 -30.25 -7.40
C PHE A 18 -8.64 -29.07 -6.54
N MET A 19 -8.62 -27.91 -7.20
CA MET A 19 -9.77 -27.01 -7.30
C MET A 19 -10.05 -26.12 -6.09
N PHE A 20 -9.08 -25.27 -5.77
CA PHE A 20 -9.41 -23.88 -5.50
C PHE A 20 -8.85 -23.05 -6.65
N PHE A 21 -9.74 -22.65 -7.55
CA PHE A 21 -9.53 -21.41 -8.29
C PHE A 21 -9.50 -20.32 -7.22
N PHE A 22 -8.32 -20.03 -6.69
CA PHE A 22 -8.05 -18.72 -6.14
C PHE A 22 -8.05 -17.81 -7.37
N SER A 23 -9.24 -17.39 -7.80
CA SER A 23 -9.41 -16.20 -8.60
C SER A 23 -9.00 -15.02 -7.72
N CYS A 24 -7.69 -14.88 -7.52
CA CYS A 24 -7.11 -13.59 -7.20
C CYS A 24 -7.04 -12.85 -8.54
N SER A 25 -8.12 -12.16 -8.88
CA SER A 25 -8.08 -11.12 -9.91
C SER A 25 -7.86 -9.81 -9.17
N ILE A 26 -6.64 -9.58 -8.68
CA ILE A 26 -6.24 -8.32 -8.06
C ILE A 26 -4.77 -8.11 -8.46
N GLY A 27 -4.46 -7.00 -9.14
CA GLY A 27 -3.15 -6.59 -9.68
C GLY A 27 -2.34 -7.68 -10.40
N GLN A 28 -2.45 -7.80 -11.72
CA GLN A 28 -1.72 -8.83 -12.47
C GLN A 28 -0.22 -8.49 -12.49
N SER A 29 0.56 -9.18 -11.64
CA SER A 29 2.03 -9.17 -11.69
C SER A 29 2.52 -9.47 -13.11
N ILE A 30 3.58 -8.82 -13.55
CA ILE A 30 4.08 -9.00 -14.92
C ILE A 30 4.76 -10.36 -15.03
N ASP A 31 4.22 -11.20 -15.92
CA ASP A 31 4.77 -12.52 -16.18
C ASP A 31 5.95 -12.42 -17.16
N TYR A 32 7.15 -12.67 -16.64
CA TYR A 32 8.38 -12.56 -17.41
C TYR A 32 8.36 -13.43 -18.68
N GLU A 33 7.97 -14.70 -18.58
CA GLU A 33 8.06 -15.66 -19.69
C GLU A 33 7.10 -15.34 -20.84
N THR A 34 5.91 -14.82 -20.52
CA THR A 34 4.86 -14.55 -21.51
C THR A 34 4.85 -13.12 -22.00
N GLN A 35 5.41 -12.17 -21.23
CA GLN A 35 5.35 -10.74 -21.56
C GLN A 35 6.72 -10.12 -21.86
N ILE A 36 7.79 -10.50 -21.14
CA ILE A 36 9.12 -9.89 -21.27
C ILE A 36 10.03 -10.70 -22.21
N GLN A 37 10.12 -12.01 -22.01
CA GLN A 37 10.96 -12.88 -22.81
C GLN A 37 10.67 -12.79 -24.33
N PRO A 38 9.42 -12.63 -24.81
CA PRO A 38 9.16 -12.43 -26.23
C PRO A 38 9.78 -11.15 -26.79
N ILE A 39 9.82 -10.07 -26.01
CA ILE A 39 10.45 -8.80 -26.41
C ILE A 39 11.95 -9.03 -26.60
N PHE A 40 12.62 -9.62 -25.60
CA PHE A 40 14.05 -9.92 -25.69
C PHE A 40 14.37 -10.89 -26.82
N SER A 41 13.51 -11.89 -27.03
CA SER A 41 13.70 -12.90 -28.08
C SER A 41 13.68 -12.29 -29.48
N ASN A 42 12.76 -11.34 -29.73
CA ASN A 42 12.59 -10.73 -31.04
C ASN A 42 13.61 -9.64 -31.32
N SER A 43 13.91 -8.80 -30.32
CA SER A 43 14.65 -7.55 -30.51
C SER A 43 16.09 -7.55 -30.00
N CYS A 44 16.48 -8.53 -29.17
CA CYS A 44 17.77 -8.46 -28.46
C CYS A 44 18.63 -9.73 -28.62
N MET A 45 18.01 -10.91 -28.53
CA MET A 45 18.69 -12.19 -28.62
C MET A 45 19.52 -12.42 -29.90
N PRO A 46 19.22 -11.84 -31.09
CA PRO A 46 20.12 -11.98 -32.24
C PRO A 46 21.59 -11.62 -31.96
N CYS A 47 21.85 -10.75 -30.96
CA CYS A 47 23.19 -10.31 -30.56
C CYS A 47 23.55 -10.64 -29.10
N HIS A 48 22.56 -10.85 -28.23
CA HIS A 48 22.71 -11.08 -26.79
C HIS A 48 22.38 -12.53 -26.39
N GLN A 49 22.97 -13.50 -27.10
CA GLN A 49 22.87 -14.92 -26.76
C GLN A 49 24.12 -15.71 -27.21
N GLY A 50 24.23 -16.95 -26.75
CA GLY A 50 25.19 -17.94 -27.28
C GLY A 50 26.60 -17.80 -26.73
N SER A 51 27.62 -18.20 -27.50
CA SER A 51 28.99 -18.33 -26.99
C SER A 51 29.79 -17.02 -26.96
N ASN A 52 29.35 -15.97 -27.64
CA ASN A 52 29.99 -14.66 -27.63
C ASN A 52 28.96 -13.53 -27.72
N PRO A 53 28.09 -13.40 -26.70
CA PRO A 53 27.07 -12.38 -26.70
C PRO A 53 27.68 -10.99 -26.57
N SER A 54 27.01 -10.00 -27.16
CA SER A 54 27.40 -8.59 -27.04
C SER A 54 27.44 -8.17 -25.57
N ALA A 55 28.53 -7.51 -25.17
CA ALA A 55 28.82 -7.15 -23.77
C ALA A 55 28.84 -8.33 -22.76
N GLY A 56 28.85 -9.58 -23.23
CA GLY A 56 28.72 -10.76 -22.36
C GLY A 56 27.30 -10.98 -21.80
N LEU A 57 26.30 -10.24 -22.28
CA LEU A 57 24.92 -10.30 -21.78
C LEU A 57 24.11 -11.38 -22.50
N ASP A 58 23.57 -12.33 -21.74
CA ASP A 58 22.71 -13.40 -22.24
C ASP A 58 21.26 -13.15 -21.83
N LEU A 59 20.37 -12.98 -22.81
CA LEU A 59 18.93 -12.69 -22.59
C LEU A 59 18.03 -13.90 -22.87
N THR A 60 18.59 -15.12 -22.86
CA THR A 60 17.85 -16.35 -23.18
C THR A 60 16.91 -16.85 -22.08
N SER A 61 17.06 -16.36 -20.84
CA SER A 61 16.20 -16.73 -19.71
C SER A 61 16.25 -15.66 -18.61
N TYR A 62 15.25 -15.67 -17.73
CA TYR A 62 15.19 -14.81 -16.54
C TYR A 62 16.50 -14.85 -15.74
N ASP A 63 16.97 -16.05 -15.40
CA ASP A 63 18.18 -16.24 -14.59
C ASP A 63 19.40 -15.59 -15.25
N ASN A 64 19.52 -15.68 -16.58
CA ASN A 64 20.64 -15.09 -17.30
C ASN A 64 20.58 -13.57 -17.34
N VAL A 65 19.37 -12.99 -17.46
CA VAL A 65 19.17 -11.53 -17.35
C VAL A 65 19.59 -11.04 -15.96
N MET A 66 19.17 -11.74 -14.90
CA MET A 66 19.50 -11.39 -13.52
C MET A 66 20.98 -11.62 -13.18
N LEU A 67 21.67 -12.53 -13.87
CA LEU A 67 23.14 -12.70 -13.75
C LEU A 67 23.90 -11.48 -14.29
N GLY A 68 23.36 -10.77 -15.28
CA GLY A 68 23.92 -9.55 -15.83
C GLY A 68 24.92 -9.75 -16.97
N SER A 69 25.79 -8.77 -17.16
CA SER A 69 26.77 -8.67 -18.25
C SER A 69 28.21 -8.67 -17.74
N ASN A 70 29.18 -8.52 -18.64
CA ASN A 70 30.58 -8.32 -18.25
C ASN A 70 30.81 -7.04 -17.41
N SER A 71 29.89 -6.08 -17.45
CA SER A 71 29.94 -4.84 -16.67
C SER A 71 29.25 -4.96 -15.31
N GLY A 72 28.65 -6.10 -14.99
CA GLY A 72 27.88 -6.33 -13.76
C GLY A 72 26.38 -6.48 -14.02
N ALA A 73 25.58 -6.28 -12.97
CA ALA A 73 24.13 -6.38 -13.04
C ALA A 73 23.55 -5.41 -14.09
N VAL A 74 22.49 -5.84 -14.77
CA VAL A 74 21.77 -5.01 -15.75
C VAL A 74 20.35 -4.65 -15.29
N VAL A 75 19.90 -5.27 -14.20
CA VAL A 75 18.62 -5.02 -13.54
C VAL A 75 18.91 -4.72 -12.07
N ASP A 76 18.45 -3.56 -11.61
CA ASP A 76 18.35 -3.17 -10.22
C ASP A 76 16.88 -3.33 -9.79
N ILE A 77 16.64 -4.25 -8.84
CA ILE A 77 15.29 -4.64 -8.41
C ILE A 77 14.53 -3.41 -7.89
N GLY A 78 13.36 -3.13 -8.46
CA GLY A 78 12.54 -1.99 -8.07
C GLY A 78 13.03 -0.63 -8.56
N ASP A 79 14.16 -0.58 -9.29
CA ASP A 79 14.79 0.67 -9.72
C ASP A 79 15.15 0.61 -11.21
N TYR A 80 14.13 0.81 -12.04
CA TYR A 80 14.31 0.82 -13.49
C TYR A 80 15.21 1.96 -13.95
N GLN A 81 15.25 3.08 -13.23
CA GLN A 81 16.03 4.26 -13.62
C GLN A 81 17.52 3.99 -13.50
N ASN A 82 17.94 3.15 -12.56
CA ASN A 82 19.33 2.68 -12.43
C ASN A 82 19.62 1.39 -13.20
N SER A 83 18.58 0.66 -13.62
CA SER A 83 18.72 -0.55 -14.43
C SER A 83 19.24 -0.26 -15.84
N VAL A 84 20.48 -0.69 -16.12
CA VAL A 84 21.14 -0.51 -17.43
C VAL A 84 20.27 -1.02 -18.59
N ILE A 85 19.59 -2.15 -18.42
CA ILE A 85 18.74 -2.72 -19.49
C ILE A 85 17.61 -1.76 -19.91
N TRP A 86 17.05 -1.00 -18.96
CA TRP A 86 16.02 0.00 -19.26
C TRP A 86 16.61 1.30 -19.80
N GLN A 87 17.76 1.75 -19.28
CA GLN A 87 18.46 2.93 -19.81
C GLN A 87 18.81 2.77 -21.30
N GLU A 88 19.30 1.59 -21.69
CA GLU A 88 19.65 1.29 -23.09
C GLU A 88 18.43 1.33 -24.02
N VAL A 89 17.31 0.72 -23.62
CA VAL A 89 16.11 0.67 -24.47
C VAL A 89 15.30 1.98 -24.47
N SER A 90 15.28 2.72 -23.35
CA SER A 90 14.59 4.01 -23.25
C SER A 90 15.33 5.13 -23.98
N SER A 91 16.66 5.00 -24.16
CA SER A 91 17.45 5.94 -24.98
C SER A 91 17.00 5.97 -26.45
N GLY A 92 16.42 4.86 -26.92
CA GLY A 92 16.06 4.65 -28.32
C GLY A 92 17.25 4.33 -29.23
N ASP A 93 18.47 4.14 -28.71
CA ASP A 93 19.65 3.78 -29.52
C ASP A 93 19.82 2.25 -29.69
N MET A 94 19.23 1.47 -28.79
CA MET A 94 19.19 0.01 -28.85
C MET A 94 17.74 -0.49 -28.74
N PRO A 95 17.28 -1.37 -29.67
CA PRO A 95 18.01 -1.94 -30.79
C PRO A 95 18.05 -1.01 -32.03
N ASN A 96 17.51 0.22 -31.98
CA ASN A 96 17.39 1.06 -33.17
C ASN A 96 18.72 1.70 -33.62
N ASN A 97 19.46 0.95 -34.43
CA ASN A 97 20.63 1.47 -35.13
C ASN A 97 20.71 0.88 -36.55
N ILE A 98 21.53 1.52 -37.40
CA ILE A 98 21.66 1.14 -38.81
C ILE A 98 22.08 -0.34 -38.98
N ALA A 99 22.94 -0.86 -38.10
CA ALA A 99 23.39 -2.24 -38.18
C ALA A 99 22.22 -3.21 -37.91
N ASN A 100 21.47 -2.97 -36.84
CA ASN A 100 20.33 -3.77 -36.43
C ASN A 100 19.17 -3.68 -37.45
N ASN A 101 18.91 -2.49 -37.99
CA ASN A 101 17.92 -2.27 -39.04
C ASN A 101 18.25 -3.07 -40.32
N ASN A 102 19.53 -3.12 -40.71
CA ASN A 102 19.96 -3.95 -41.84
C ASN A 102 19.88 -5.45 -41.56
N MET A 103 19.89 -5.86 -40.30
CA MET A 103 19.68 -7.25 -39.87
C MET A 103 18.19 -7.60 -39.73
N GLY A 104 17.28 -6.63 -39.89
CA GLY A 104 15.84 -6.83 -39.73
C GLY A 104 15.40 -7.02 -38.28
N ILE A 105 16.19 -6.53 -37.31
CA ILE A 105 15.84 -6.55 -35.90
C ILE A 105 14.79 -5.45 -35.66
N PRO A 106 13.62 -5.76 -35.08
CA PRO A 106 12.58 -4.77 -34.85
C PRO A 106 12.90 -3.88 -33.64
N ASP A 107 12.59 -2.59 -33.78
CA ASP A 107 12.59 -1.62 -32.69
C ASP A 107 11.49 -1.91 -31.68
N LEU A 108 11.72 -1.50 -30.42
CA LEU A 108 10.70 -1.58 -29.37
C LEU A 108 9.67 -0.47 -29.57
N THR A 109 8.42 -0.82 -29.31
CA THR A 109 7.33 0.14 -29.13
C THR A 109 7.41 0.79 -27.74
N ASN A 110 6.80 1.96 -27.57
CA ASN A 110 6.72 2.61 -26.24
C ASN A 110 6.10 1.68 -25.18
N ASN A 111 5.09 0.89 -25.56
CA ASN A 111 4.44 -0.06 -24.65
C ASN A 111 5.37 -1.20 -24.22
N GLU A 112 6.29 -1.64 -25.09
CA GLU A 112 7.28 -2.67 -24.73
C GLU A 112 8.36 -2.12 -23.80
N VAL A 113 8.78 -0.85 -23.99
CA VAL A 113 9.68 -0.15 -23.06
C VAL A 113 9.01 0.02 -21.69
N GLU A 114 7.75 0.47 -21.67
CA GLU A 114 6.95 0.60 -20.45
C GLU A 114 6.71 -0.76 -19.77
N LEU A 115 6.55 -1.83 -20.53
CA LEU A 115 6.40 -3.17 -19.96
C LEU A 115 7.69 -3.66 -19.27
N ILE A 116 8.86 -3.34 -19.83
CA ILE A 116 10.15 -3.62 -19.19
C ILE A 116 10.32 -2.77 -17.92
N GLU A 117 9.94 -1.49 -17.95
CA GLU A 117 9.91 -0.59 -16.79
C GLU A 117 9.10 -1.19 -15.64
N ASN A 118 7.84 -1.52 -15.95
CA ASN A 118 6.91 -2.05 -14.99
C ASN A 118 7.34 -3.41 -14.46
N TRP A 119 7.96 -4.25 -15.29
CA TRP A 119 8.50 -5.54 -14.83
C TRP A 119 9.59 -5.33 -13.78
N ILE A 120 10.54 -4.42 -14.01
CA ILE A 120 11.62 -4.13 -13.06
C ILE A 120 11.07 -3.61 -11.73
N LEU A 121 10.07 -2.72 -11.79
CA LEU A 121 9.36 -2.21 -10.63
C LEU A 121 8.68 -3.37 -9.86
N ASP A 122 7.96 -4.23 -10.57
CA ASP A 122 7.20 -5.36 -9.99
C ASP A 122 8.11 -6.42 -9.33
N LEU A 123 9.39 -6.52 -9.70
CA LEU A 123 10.34 -7.40 -9.01
C LEU A 123 10.46 -7.07 -7.51
N GLN A 124 10.26 -5.80 -7.14
CA GLN A 124 10.29 -5.38 -5.75
C GLN A 124 9.12 -5.97 -4.94
N CYS A 125 8.01 -6.33 -5.59
CA CYS A 125 6.88 -7.00 -4.94
C CYS A 125 7.21 -8.40 -4.42
N MET A 126 8.27 -9.04 -4.91
CA MET A 126 8.75 -10.32 -4.36
C MET A 126 9.57 -10.15 -3.08
N VAL A 127 10.02 -8.92 -2.78
CA VAL A 127 10.92 -8.61 -1.66
C VAL A 127 10.18 -7.83 -0.56
N ILE A 128 9.18 -7.04 -0.91
CA ILE A 128 8.35 -6.30 0.04
C ILE A 128 7.32 -7.22 0.71
N LEU A 129 7.21 -7.12 2.03
CA LEU A 129 6.10 -7.68 2.80
C LEU A 129 5.07 -6.57 3.02
N CYS A 130 4.03 -6.51 2.18
CA CYS A 130 2.90 -5.61 2.42
C CYS A 130 2.09 -6.09 3.64
N GLU A 131 1.48 -5.14 4.35
CA GLU A 131 0.57 -5.43 5.47
C GLU A 131 -0.77 -6.01 4.98
N GLU A 132 -1.63 -6.45 5.90
CA GLU A 132 -2.98 -6.90 5.54
C GLU A 132 -3.73 -5.75 4.84
N ASN A 133 -4.49 -6.06 3.77
CA ASN A 133 -5.21 -5.10 2.90
C ASN A 133 -4.35 -4.20 1.99
N TYR A 134 -3.04 -4.39 1.99
CA TYR A 134 -2.17 -3.79 0.98
C TYR A 134 -1.80 -4.81 -0.08
N GLN A 135 -2.00 -4.44 -1.34
CA GLN A 135 -1.49 -5.19 -2.48
C GLN A 135 -0.23 -4.53 -3.00
N CYS A 136 0.81 -5.34 -3.24
CA CYS A 136 1.95 -4.84 -4.00
C CYS A 136 1.61 -4.74 -5.49
N VAL A 137 1.82 -3.55 -6.06
CA VAL A 137 1.66 -3.25 -7.48
C VAL A 137 2.83 -2.38 -7.89
N LEU A 138 3.61 -2.80 -8.90
CA LEU A 138 4.76 -2.04 -9.40
C LEU A 138 5.77 -1.66 -8.30
N GLY A 139 5.99 -2.55 -7.34
CA GLY A 139 6.93 -2.33 -6.24
C GLY A 139 6.42 -1.43 -5.11
N GLU A 140 5.17 -1.00 -5.15
CA GLU A 140 4.53 -0.19 -4.11
C GLU A 140 3.41 -0.96 -3.43
N CYS A 141 3.28 -0.83 -2.10
CA CYS A 141 2.14 -1.36 -1.36
C CYS A 141 0.98 -0.36 -1.49
N LEU A 142 0.01 -0.69 -2.34
CA LEU A 142 -1.18 0.12 -2.53
C LEU A 142 -2.34 -0.47 -1.74
N CYS A 143 -3.16 0.42 -1.19
CA CYS A 143 -4.39 0.01 -0.55
C CYS A 143 -5.38 -0.62 -1.54
N ILE A 144 -6.03 -1.74 -1.17
CA ILE A 144 -7.05 -2.38 -2.02
C ILE A 144 -8.46 -1.81 -1.80
N ASN A 145 -8.68 -1.10 -0.70
CA ASN A 145 -9.95 -0.56 -0.27
C ASN A 145 -9.76 0.80 0.44
N ASP A 146 -10.06 1.84 -0.31
CA ASP A 146 -9.97 3.22 0.13
C ASP A 146 -11.20 3.92 -0.46
N ALA A 147 -12.24 4.07 0.37
CA ALA A 147 -13.56 4.47 -0.08
C ALA A 147 -13.67 5.97 -0.40
N ASP A 148 -12.82 6.81 0.18
CA ASP A 148 -12.79 8.25 -0.05
C ASP A 148 -11.54 8.76 -0.77
N THR A 149 -10.63 7.86 -1.12
CA THR A 149 -9.44 8.06 -1.94
C THR A 149 -8.42 9.00 -1.29
N ASP A 150 -8.20 8.84 0.02
CA ASP A 150 -7.28 9.66 0.80
C ASP A 150 -5.90 9.03 1.06
N GLU A 151 -5.64 7.88 0.42
CA GLU A 151 -4.40 7.09 0.51
C GLU A 151 -4.26 6.27 1.81
N VAL A 152 -5.29 6.24 2.66
CA VAL A 152 -5.38 5.39 3.84
C VAL A 152 -6.41 4.28 3.61
N CYS A 153 -6.11 3.05 4.03
CA CYS A 153 -7.07 1.95 3.89
C CYS A 153 -8.23 2.07 4.87
N ASP A 154 -9.44 1.68 4.47
CA ASP A 154 -10.66 1.81 5.30
C ASP A 154 -10.51 1.19 6.71
N GLU A 155 -9.69 0.14 6.90
CA GLU A 155 -9.47 -0.47 8.22
C GLU A 155 -8.49 0.29 9.11
N SER A 156 -7.65 1.14 8.51
CA SER A 156 -6.69 2.01 9.19
C SER A 156 -7.12 3.48 9.18
N ASP A 157 -8.21 3.80 8.47
CA ASP A 157 -8.74 5.14 8.31
C ASP A 157 -9.73 5.47 9.45
N ASN A 158 -9.45 6.54 10.18
CA ASN A 158 -10.35 7.04 11.23
C ASN A 158 -11.55 7.84 10.69
N CYS A 159 -11.61 8.08 9.37
CA CYS A 159 -12.76 8.59 8.64
C CYS A 159 -13.01 7.90 7.29
N PRO A 160 -13.43 6.60 7.25
CA PRO A 160 -13.53 5.76 6.03
C PRO A 160 -14.39 6.25 4.86
N ASN A 161 -15.00 7.42 4.94
CA ASN A 161 -15.84 7.98 3.88
C ASN A 161 -15.65 9.51 3.76
N THR A 162 -14.64 10.10 4.40
CA THR A 162 -14.37 11.54 4.43
C THR A 162 -12.87 11.79 4.40
N TRP A 163 -12.38 12.15 3.19
CA TRP A 163 -10.98 12.39 2.90
C TRP A 163 -10.23 13.13 4.01
N ASN A 164 -9.24 12.49 4.62
CA ASN A 164 -8.40 13.06 5.68
C ASN A 164 -7.01 12.37 5.79
N PRO A 165 -6.10 12.53 4.80
CA PRO A 165 -4.83 11.78 4.75
C PRO A 165 -3.91 11.96 5.96
N ASP A 166 -4.06 13.09 6.68
CA ASP A 166 -3.29 13.39 7.89
C ASP A 166 -3.79 12.63 9.12
N GLN A 167 -4.94 11.93 9.03
CA GLN A 167 -5.52 11.06 10.05
C GLN A 167 -5.59 11.71 11.44
N THR A 168 -5.89 13.02 11.47
CA THR A 168 -5.91 13.79 12.72
C THR A 168 -7.09 13.33 13.57
N ASP A 169 -6.80 12.96 14.81
CA ASP A 169 -7.76 12.60 15.85
C ASP A 169 -7.33 13.32 17.14
N SER A 170 -7.93 14.49 17.37
CA SER A 170 -7.50 15.42 18.40
C SER A 170 -7.85 14.97 19.82
N ASP A 171 -8.90 14.15 19.98
CA ASP A 171 -9.33 13.63 21.28
C ASP A 171 -9.03 12.14 21.51
N ASN A 172 -8.49 11.47 20.51
CA ASN A 172 -8.03 10.07 20.50
C ASN A 172 -9.15 9.06 20.77
N ASP A 173 -10.35 9.32 20.25
CA ASP A 173 -11.50 8.40 20.36
C ASP A 173 -11.57 7.38 19.21
N GLY A 174 -10.72 7.53 18.19
CA GLY A 174 -10.64 6.67 17.02
C GLY A 174 -11.52 7.14 15.84
N ILE A 175 -12.18 8.28 15.95
CA ILE A 175 -12.91 8.96 14.88
C ILE A 175 -12.13 10.21 14.49
N GLY A 176 -11.82 10.41 13.21
CA GLY A 176 -11.02 11.55 12.78
C GLY A 176 -11.77 12.87 12.89
N ASP A 177 -11.02 13.97 13.08
CA ASP A 177 -11.56 15.32 13.27
C ASP A 177 -12.51 15.78 12.14
N GLU A 178 -12.31 15.28 10.92
CA GLU A 178 -13.10 15.61 9.73
C GLU A 178 -14.49 14.94 9.71
N CYS A 179 -14.63 13.77 10.32
CA CYS A 179 -15.88 13.02 10.39
C CYS A 179 -16.48 12.93 11.79
N ASP A 180 -15.77 13.43 12.82
CA ASP A 180 -16.30 13.56 14.16
C ASP A 180 -17.17 14.83 14.32
N SER A 181 -18.34 14.65 14.91
CA SER A 181 -19.22 15.74 15.31
C SER A 181 -18.72 16.50 16.56
N THR A 182 -17.78 15.92 17.30
CA THR A 182 -17.29 16.41 18.59
C THR A 182 -15.76 16.35 18.74
N PRO A 183 -14.97 16.88 17.80
CA PRO A 183 -13.53 16.57 17.57
C PRO A 183 -12.55 16.99 18.68
N LEU A 184 -13.03 17.47 19.83
CA LEU A 184 -12.20 17.90 20.97
C LEU A 184 -12.70 17.29 22.29
N SER A 185 -13.57 16.28 22.22
CA SER A 185 -14.22 15.67 23.36
C SER A 185 -13.46 14.45 23.86
N ILE A 186 -12.48 14.71 24.71
CA ILE A 186 -11.61 13.73 25.41
C ILE A 186 -12.30 12.58 26.20
N ASP A 187 -13.63 12.44 26.18
CA ASP A 187 -14.34 11.33 26.81
C ASP A 187 -15.83 11.23 26.38
N GLU A 188 -16.13 10.41 25.38
CA GLU A 188 -17.52 10.07 25.03
C GLU A 188 -18.26 9.27 26.12
N THR A 189 -17.56 8.71 27.13
CA THR A 189 -18.19 7.96 28.23
C THR A 189 -18.63 8.80 29.43
N THR A 190 -18.28 10.10 29.51
CA THR A 190 -18.70 10.99 30.62
C THR A 190 -19.75 12.05 30.27
N ARG A 191 -20.45 11.98 29.13
CA ARG A 191 -21.67 12.78 28.91
C ARG A 191 -22.92 12.27 29.65
N LYS A 192 -22.78 12.05 30.94
CA LYS A 192 -23.71 12.69 31.88
C LYS A 192 -22.88 13.59 32.77
N TYR A 193 -22.63 14.81 32.29
CA TYR A 193 -22.03 15.90 33.03
C TYR A 193 -22.35 15.76 34.53
N GLU A 194 -21.34 15.41 35.32
CA GLU A 194 -21.54 15.22 36.75
C GLU A 194 -22.00 16.56 37.32
N VAL A 195 -23.11 16.53 38.07
CA VAL A 195 -23.65 17.73 38.68
C VAL A 195 -22.71 18.12 39.82
N MET A 196 -21.84 19.13 39.60
CA MET A 196 -20.96 19.66 40.66
C MET A 196 -21.77 20.15 41.85
N LYS A 197 -22.87 20.87 41.58
CA LYS A 197 -23.67 21.49 42.62
C LYS A 197 -25.10 21.67 42.17
N THR A 198 -26.04 21.35 43.05
CA THR A 198 -27.44 21.72 42.89
C THR A 198 -27.74 22.84 43.88
N VAL A 199 -28.19 23.99 43.38
CA VAL A 199 -28.53 25.14 44.22
C VAL A 199 -29.97 25.60 44.00
N ASN A 200 -30.55 26.24 45.00
CA ASN A 200 -31.78 27.00 44.82
C ASN A 200 -31.51 28.37 44.16
N LEU A 201 -32.56 29.15 43.91
CA LEU A 201 -32.45 30.51 43.34
C LEU A 201 -31.66 31.50 44.21
N LEU A 202 -31.39 31.15 45.48
CA LEU A 202 -30.58 31.95 46.40
C LEU A 202 -29.10 31.50 46.42
N GLY A 203 -28.73 30.51 45.60
CA GLY A 203 -27.36 29.97 45.53
C GLY A 203 -27.00 29.02 46.68
N GLN A 204 -27.96 28.59 47.48
CA GLN A 204 -27.73 27.64 48.58
C GLN A 204 -27.78 26.21 48.04
N GLU A 205 -26.86 25.35 48.49
CA GLU A 205 -26.87 23.93 48.14
C GLU A 205 -28.14 23.24 48.64
N VAL A 206 -28.76 22.45 47.77
CA VAL A 206 -29.99 21.71 48.08
C VAL A 206 -29.86 20.26 47.66
N ASN A 207 -30.52 19.36 48.40
CA ASN A 207 -30.64 17.97 48.00
C ASN A 207 -31.62 17.89 46.79
N PRO A 208 -31.24 17.29 45.65
CA PRO A 208 -32.10 17.17 44.46
C PRO A 208 -33.48 16.53 44.71
N GLU A 209 -33.61 15.72 45.76
CA GLU A 209 -34.86 15.06 46.15
C GLU A 209 -35.80 15.96 46.97
N THR A 210 -35.33 17.12 47.41
CA THR A 210 -36.17 18.09 48.14
C THR A 210 -37.08 18.85 47.17
N LYS A 211 -38.37 18.97 47.53
CA LYS A 211 -39.41 19.62 46.70
C LYS A 211 -39.28 21.14 46.67
N ASP A 212 -38.15 21.66 46.22
CA ASP A 212 -37.99 23.07 45.92
C ASP A 212 -38.58 23.40 44.54
N ASN A 213 -39.33 24.49 44.45
CA ASN A 213 -40.08 24.85 43.24
C ASN A 213 -39.17 25.13 42.03
N THR A 214 -37.88 25.40 42.23
CA THR A 214 -36.90 25.62 41.16
C THR A 214 -35.49 25.37 41.68
N ILE A 215 -34.77 24.47 41.00
CA ILE A 215 -33.35 24.18 41.24
C ILE A 215 -32.51 24.59 40.04
N ILE A 216 -31.23 24.85 40.29
CA ILE A 216 -30.22 25.12 39.28
C ILE A 216 -29.15 24.05 39.44
N LYS A 217 -28.91 23.26 38.38
CA LYS A 217 -27.78 22.35 38.29
C LYS A 217 -26.61 23.09 37.65
N ILE A 218 -25.46 23.03 38.32
CA ILE A 218 -24.18 23.51 37.82
C ILE A 218 -23.35 22.29 37.50
N TYR A 219 -22.92 22.19 36.25
CA TYR A 219 -22.16 21.06 35.72
C TYR A 219 -20.65 21.36 35.76
N GLN A 220 -19.81 20.31 35.70
CA GLN A 220 -18.35 20.44 35.74
C GLN A 220 -17.77 21.33 34.63
N ASP A 221 -18.42 21.36 33.47
CA ASP A 221 -18.07 22.21 32.32
C ASP A 221 -18.48 23.70 32.51
N GLY A 222 -19.09 24.04 33.65
CA GLY A 222 -19.58 25.38 33.94
C GLY A 222 -20.95 25.69 33.32
N SER A 223 -21.55 24.75 32.59
CA SER A 223 -22.92 24.91 32.09
C SER A 223 -23.93 24.89 33.23
N ILE A 224 -25.08 25.54 33.00
CA ILE A 224 -26.12 25.75 34.01
C ILE A 224 -27.47 25.35 33.43
N GLU A 225 -28.19 24.46 34.13
CA GLU A 225 -29.56 24.07 33.79
C GLU A 225 -30.52 24.45 34.92
N LYS A 226 -31.56 25.22 34.57
CA LYS A 226 -32.62 25.63 35.50
C LYS A 226 -33.81 24.68 35.36
N ILE A 227 -34.10 23.92 36.42
CA ILE A 227 -35.20 22.96 36.44
C ILE A 227 -36.30 23.47 37.36
N LYS A 228 -37.51 23.64 36.81
CA LYS A 228 -38.71 23.95 37.58
C LYS A 228 -39.40 22.63 37.94
N GLN A 229 -39.26 22.19 39.19
CA GLN A 229 -39.98 21.02 39.67
C GLN A 229 -41.45 21.41 39.89
N ILE A 230 -42.35 20.91 39.03
CA ILE A 230 -43.79 21.08 39.19
C ILE A 230 -44.25 20.02 40.20
N LYS A 231 -44.93 20.45 41.27
CA LYS A 231 -45.52 19.55 42.27
C LYS A 231 -46.63 18.69 41.71
#